data_AF-A0A1G7GF52-F1
#
_entry.id   AF-A0A1G7GF52-F1
#
_cell.length_a   1.000
_cell.length_b   1.000
_cell.length_c   1.000
_cell.angle_alpha   90.00
_cell.angle_beta   90.00
_cell.angle_gamma   90.00
#
_symmetry.space_group_name_H-M   'P 1'
#
loop_
_entity.id
_entity.type
_entity.pdbx_description
1 polymer ?
#
loop_
_entity_poly.entity_id
_entity_poly.type
_entity_poly.pdbx_seq_one_letter_code
_entity_poly.pdbx_strand_id
1 'polypeptide(L)'
;MQLNPNTGNATLQRFLNSWSLDRIKKMSLAEYAHLKDPDSLCYWLEYGTKDLGEIGGSLALNKFELWQMQEDKEFKDGRFEKEHGYAWNKNRGKGLSVAFLEVRRLAVQIVENSIEGNWQAIDDIPFHAIGKWKLAFLFSNKKLFPVYSRPALLSISNGLMIANEIKTPISVIQKSILQLKPVDEDVIGYGTRLYFQYAERPPKPNYYIIGSKYEDDKGNDTVSVMKKFIDNQCIAMGWNWGNDFSNLMSQNNDKVNYWVASHYKGKALGKVQGYFRLFANLKPGDIIAVKSYGNFGKLEIIGYAQVVARNGKVYFHDNNLLGHHIHVEFLDADFVKKFNHNYAATIHQLTEKKDKKAFYDIFNWYVEVGDIKEKKAPPINETSSDESEEGQSGYNIKKEGSFQRGAIGSATVNLIHSRIQNRFMQYLEINYPGDHKNGEKRNIDAIRITESKYIIYEIKPHAGVIQCIRDGIGQLLHYMHKEQTKKKKCIVIVGPNEPEPLDLNFIAELRTTFNVPFGYLAFNERNLTATEF
;
A
#
# COMPACT_ATOMS: atom_id res chain seq x y z
N MET A 1 -3.45 5.54 -11.93
CA MET A 1 -3.13 5.38 -13.36
C MET A 1 -4.44 5.55 -14.12
N GLN A 2 -4.48 6.37 -15.17
CA GLN A 2 -5.67 6.48 -16.02
C GLN A 2 -5.58 5.44 -17.15
N LEU A 3 -6.57 4.56 -17.26
CA LEU A 3 -6.84 3.73 -18.43
C LEU A 3 -8.34 3.83 -18.72
N ASN A 4 -8.70 4.14 -19.97
CA ASN A 4 -10.10 4.34 -20.34
C ASN A 4 -10.44 3.53 -21.59
N PRO A 5 -11.15 2.39 -21.47
CA PRO A 5 -11.53 1.57 -22.63
C PRO A 5 -12.49 2.28 -23.58
N ASN A 6 -13.26 3.27 -23.10
CA ASN A 6 -14.25 3.99 -23.92
C ASN A 6 -13.60 5.02 -24.85
N THR A 7 -12.50 5.65 -24.43
CA THR A 7 -11.83 6.73 -25.19
C THR A 7 -10.45 6.35 -25.70
N GLY A 8 -9.84 5.29 -25.19
CA GLY A 8 -8.46 4.92 -25.48
C GLY A 8 -8.19 4.70 -26.97
N ASN A 9 -9.12 4.07 -27.70
CA ASN A 9 -8.99 3.85 -29.14
C ASN A 9 -8.95 5.15 -29.94
N ALA A 10 -9.86 6.09 -29.64
CA ALA A 10 -9.87 7.40 -30.27
C ALA A 10 -8.60 8.20 -29.92
N THR A 11 -8.14 8.09 -28.68
CA THR A 11 -6.88 8.71 -28.23
C THR A 11 -5.66 8.13 -28.95
N LEU A 12 -5.58 6.82 -29.15
CA LEU A 12 -4.50 6.18 -29.91
C LEU A 12 -4.49 6.66 -31.37
N GLN A 13 -5.66 6.73 -32.00
CA GLN A 13 -5.77 7.22 -33.38
C GLN A 13 -5.34 8.68 -33.51
N ARG A 14 -5.75 9.56 -32.58
CA ARG A 14 -5.29 10.96 -32.58
C ARG A 14 -3.77 11.06 -32.45
N PHE A 15 -3.16 10.26 -31.59
CA PHE A 15 -1.70 10.19 -31.47
C PHE A 15 -1.05 9.77 -32.79
N LEU A 16 -1.50 8.66 -33.39
CA LEU A 16 -0.92 8.12 -34.63
C LEU A 16 -1.14 9.03 -35.85
N ASN A 17 -2.21 9.83 -35.85
CA ASN A 17 -2.43 10.86 -36.88
C ASN A 17 -1.44 12.02 -36.77
N SER A 18 -0.93 12.31 -35.57
CA SER A 18 0.07 13.34 -35.34
C SER A 18 1.50 12.81 -35.49
N TRP A 19 1.78 11.61 -34.96
CA TRP A 19 3.12 11.05 -34.84
C TRP A 19 3.29 9.75 -35.64
N SER A 20 4.03 9.87 -36.75
CA SER A 20 4.47 8.74 -37.59
C SER A 20 5.95 8.41 -37.36
N LEU A 21 6.39 7.22 -37.78
CA LEU A 21 7.82 6.86 -37.75
C LEU A 21 8.70 7.87 -38.52
N ASP A 22 8.23 8.37 -39.66
CA ASP A 22 8.97 9.37 -40.44
C ASP A 22 9.14 10.69 -39.66
N ARG A 23 8.09 11.14 -38.95
CA ARG A 23 8.18 12.31 -38.07
C ARG A 23 9.15 12.06 -36.91
N ILE A 24 9.11 10.89 -36.27
CA ILE A 24 10.06 10.52 -35.20
C ILE A 24 11.51 10.55 -35.70
N LYS A 25 11.77 10.10 -36.93
CA LYS A 25 13.12 10.12 -37.54
C LYS A 25 13.64 11.55 -37.77
N LYS A 26 12.74 12.48 -38.10
CA LYS A 26 13.08 13.86 -38.50
C LYS A 26 12.86 14.90 -37.41
N MET A 27 12.23 14.52 -36.29
CA MET A 27 11.80 15.47 -35.27
C MET A 27 12.95 16.35 -34.77
N SER A 28 12.60 17.60 -34.50
CA SER A 28 13.44 18.59 -33.83
C SER A 28 13.38 18.45 -32.31
N LEU A 29 14.31 19.11 -31.62
CA LEU A 29 14.31 19.16 -30.14
C LEU A 29 13.02 19.78 -29.58
N ALA A 30 12.47 20.79 -30.26
CA ALA A 30 11.23 21.44 -29.87
C ALA A 30 10.02 20.49 -30.01
N GLU A 31 9.89 19.80 -31.14
CA GLU A 31 8.85 18.77 -31.33
C GLU A 31 8.98 17.61 -30.34
N TYR A 32 10.18 17.36 -29.82
CA TYR A 32 10.37 16.33 -28.80
C TYR A 32 9.86 16.78 -27.42
N ALA A 33 10.33 17.93 -26.91
CA ALA A 33 10.23 18.26 -25.48
C ALA A 33 9.69 19.66 -25.13
N HIS A 34 9.09 20.41 -26.07
CA HIS A 34 8.59 21.74 -25.77
C HIS A 34 7.41 21.72 -24.78
N LEU A 35 7.59 22.30 -23.59
CA LEU A 35 6.64 22.23 -22.46
C LEU A 35 5.24 22.79 -22.76
N LYS A 36 5.17 23.77 -23.65
CA LYS A 36 3.91 24.48 -23.98
C LYS A 36 3.27 23.98 -25.26
N ASP A 37 3.88 23.00 -25.92
CA ASP A 37 3.36 22.45 -27.17
C ASP A 37 2.58 21.17 -26.86
N PRO A 38 1.24 21.21 -26.97
CA PRO A 38 0.40 20.02 -26.78
C PRO A 38 0.58 18.97 -27.88
N ASP A 39 1.38 19.26 -28.92
CA ASP A 39 1.75 18.30 -29.95
C ASP A 39 3.18 17.75 -29.81
N SER A 40 3.94 18.18 -28.80
CA SER A 40 5.27 17.61 -28.54
C SER A 40 5.18 16.14 -28.14
N LEU A 41 6.20 15.33 -28.49
CA LEU A 41 6.19 13.90 -28.20
C LEU A 41 6.13 13.62 -26.70
N CYS A 42 6.89 14.36 -25.88
CA CYS A 42 6.83 14.26 -24.42
C CYS A 42 5.43 14.56 -23.87
N TYR A 43 4.75 15.59 -24.41
CA TYR A 43 3.38 15.89 -24.01
C TYR A 43 2.43 14.75 -24.36
N TRP A 44 2.52 14.19 -25.57
CA TRP A 44 1.70 13.04 -25.98
C TRP A 44 1.93 11.83 -25.08
N LEU A 45 3.20 11.51 -24.78
CA LEU A 45 3.53 10.39 -23.90
C LEU A 45 2.95 10.59 -22.49
N GLU A 46 2.98 11.81 -21.96
CA GLU A 46 2.57 12.10 -20.58
C GLU A 46 1.06 12.32 -20.40
N TYR A 47 0.51 13.23 -21.20
CA TYR A 47 -0.83 13.80 -21.01
C TYR A 47 -1.75 13.48 -22.19
N GLY A 48 -1.26 13.63 -23.43
CA GLY A 48 -2.08 13.44 -24.64
C GLY A 48 -2.60 12.01 -24.79
N THR A 49 -1.86 11.02 -24.29
CA THR A 49 -2.24 9.60 -24.29
C THR A 49 -2.55 9.05 -22.90
N LYS A 50 -2.99 9.90 -21.96
CA LYS A 50 -3.30 9.48 -20.58
C LYS A 50 -4.34 8.36 -20.48
N ASP A 51 -5.30 8.30 -21.41
CA ASP A 51 -6.32 7.23 -21.47
C ASP A 51 -5.73 5.84 -21.80
N LEU A 52 -4.48 5.80 -22.24
CA LEU A 52 -3.73 4.61 -22.59
C LEU A 52 -2.67 4.30 -21.53
N GLY A 53 -2.86 4.68 -20.27
CA GLY A 53 -1.90 4.50 -19.20
C GLY A 53 -1.11 5.78 -18.94
N GLU A 54 -1.61 6.59 -18.02
CA GLU A 54 -0.98 7.84 -17.58
C GLU A 54 0.41 7.60 -16.98
N ILE A 55 1.40 8.36 -17.44
CA ILE A 55 2.77 8.38 -16.89
C ILE A 55 3.15 9.75 -16.29
N GLY A 56 2.17 10.64 -16.11
CA GLY A 56 2.31 11.96 -15.48
C GLY A 56 2.30 11.94 -13.94
N GLY A 57 2.29 13.13 -13.34
CA GLY A 57 2.18 13.29 -11.88
C GLY A 57 3.51 13.14 -11.12
N SER A 58 3.54 12.32 -10.06
CA SER A 58 4.72 12.14 -9.20
C SER A 58 5.84 11.28 -9.81
N LEU A 59 5.72 10.91 -11.09
CA LEU A 59 6.74 10.15 -11.83
C LEU A 59 7.85 11.08 -12.32
N ALA A 60 9.10 10.68 -12.07
CA ALA A 60 10.27 11.49 -12.38
C ALA A 60 10.41 11.81 -13.89
N LEU A 61 10.85 13.04 -14.19
CA LEU A 61 11.00 13.57 -15.55
C LEU A 61 12.05 12.83 -16.38
N ASN A 62 12.97 12.11 -15.74
CA ASN A 62 13.97 11.28 -16.40
C ASN A 62 13.35 10.14 -17.25
N LYS A 63 12.04 9.89 -17.14
CA LYS A 63 11.29 8.99 -18.02
C LYS A 63 11.39 9.34 -19.51
N PHE A 64 11.75 10.57 -19.83
CA PHE A 64 11.97 11.05 -21.20
C PHE A 64 13.43 11.06 -21.63
N GLU A 65 14.38 10.73 -20.75
CA GLU A 65 15.85 10.81 -20.99
C GLU A 65 16.42 12.22 -21.28
N LEU A 66 15.61 13.13 -21.83
CA LEU A 66 15.84 14.55 -22.09
C LEU A 66 14.51 15.28 -21.94
N TRP A 67 14.50 16.44 -21.30
CA TRP A 67 13.29 17.26 -21.14
C TRP A 67 13.62 18.75 -21.05
N GLN A 68 12.66 19.61 -21.40
CA GLN A 68 12.74 21.04 -21.15
C GLN A 68 12.36 21.33 -19.70
N MET A 69 13.14 22.16 -19.00
CA MET A 69 12.92 22.50 -17.60
C MET A 69 11.91 23.64 -17.45
N GLN A 70 10.99 23.52 -16.49
CA GLN A 70 10.07 24.62 -16.12
C GLN A 70 10.79 25.73 -15.34
N GLU A 71 11.71 25.32 -14.47
CA GLU A 71 12.52 26.19 -13.62
C GLU A 71 13.95 25.64 -13.63
N ASP A 72 14.94 26.54 -13.59
CA ASP A 72 16.33 26.13 -13.45
C ASP A 72 16.54 25.52 -12.05
N LYS A 73 17.01 24.28 -12.02
CA LYS A 73 17.20 23.49 -10.79
C LYS A 73 18.57 22.82 -10.82
N GLU A 74 19.17 22.72 -9.64
CA GLU A 74 20.42 22.00 -9.44
C GLU A 74 20.14 20.51 -9.18
N PHE A 75 20.81 19.63 -9.93
CA PHE A 75 20.71 18.19 -9.77
C PHE A 75 21.79 17.68 -8.82
N LYS A 76 21.40 17.36 -7.57
CA LYS A 76 22.34 16.97 -6.50
C LYS A 76 23.03 15.62 -6.70
N ASP A 77 22.58 14.79 -7.63
CA ASP A 77 23.01 13.39 -7.77
C ASP A 77 23.97 13.14 -8.96
N GLY A 78 24.33 14.19 -9.73
CA GLY A 78 25.27 14.10 -10.84
C GLY A 78 24.85 13.13 -11.94
N ARG A 79 23.55 12.80 -12.06
CA ARG A 79 23.01 11.93 -13.11
C ARG A 79 22.61 12.68 -14.38
N PHE A 80 22.43 13.99 -14.27
CA PHE A 80 21.89 14.82 -15.32
C PHE A 80 22.83 15.96 -15.67
N GLU A 81 22.91 16.24 -16.96
CA GLU A 81 23.53 17.44 -17.53
C GLU A 81 22.42 18.45 -17.86
N LYS A 82 22.77 19.74 -17.94
CA LYS A 82 21.84 20.79 -18.34
C LYS A 82 22.51 21.83 -19.23
N GLU A 83 21.76 22.33 -20.21
CA GLU A 83 22.21 23.33 -21.17
C GLU A 83 20.98 23.97 -21.84
N HIS A 84 21.00 25.29 -22.04
CA HIS A 84 19.95 26.04 -22.76
C HIS A 84 18.50 25.77 -22.30
N GLY A 85 18.28 25.56 -21.00
CA GLY A 85 16.95 25.29 -20.43
C GLY A 85 16.46 23.85 -20.59
N TYR A 86 17.30 22.95 -21.07
CA TYR A 86 17.04 21.51 -21.14
C TYR A 86 17.93 20.76 -20.14
N ALA A 87 17.45 19.60 -19.72
CA ALA A 87 18.22 18.64 -18.93
C ALA A 87 18.11 17.25 -19.55
N TRP A 88 19.16 16.45 -19.41
CA TRP A 88 19.20 15.08 -19.94
C TRP A 88 20.07 14.17 -19.08
N ASN A 89 19.86 12.87 -19.22
CA ASN A 89 20.71 11.85 -18.61
C ASN A 89 22.13 11.94 -19.19
N LYS A 90 23.15 12.11 -18.35
CA LYS A 90 24.55 12.32 -18.79
C LYS A 90 25.07 11.25 -19.74
N ASN A 91 24.51 10.04 -19.69
CA ASN A 91 24.87 8.93 -20.56
C ASN A 91 24.38 9.10 -22.02
N ARG A 92 23.58 10.15 -22.33
CA ARG A 92 23.14 10.45 -23.70
C ARG A 92 24.17 11.22 -24.52
N GLY A 93 25.21 11.73 -23.88
CA GLY A 93 26.31 12.41 -24.55
C GLY A 93 26.64 13.77 -23.94
N LYS A 94 27.77 14.33 -24.40
CA LYS A 94 28.26 15.63 -23.98
C LYS A 94 27.67 16.71 -24.89
N GLY A 95 26.88 17.60 -24.29
CA GLY A 95 26.19 18.70 -24.97
C GLY A 95 24.80 18.32 -25.46
N LEU A 96 23.92 19.33 -25.50
CA LEU A 96 22.49 19.17 -25.79
C LEU A 96 22.21 18.53 -27.15
N SER A 97 22.95 18.94 -28.19
CA SER A 97 22.76 18.42 -29.55
C SER A 97 23.06 16.92 -29.63
N VAL A 98 24.19 16.48 -29.06
CA VAL A 98 24.59 15.06 -29.04
C VAL A 98 23.57 14.24 -28.24
N ALA A 99 23.16 14.75 -27.07
CA ALA A 99 22.16 14.10 -26.24
C ALA A 99 20.82 13.93 -26.95
N PHE A 100 20.35 14.97 -27.66
CA PHE A 100 19.12 14.90 -28.42
C PHE A 100 19.20 13.90 -29.58
N LEU A 101 20.30 13.89 -30.33
CA LEU A 101 20.49 12.94 -31.42
C LEU A 101 20.46 11.49 -30.91
N GLU A 102 21.07 11.22 -29.76
CA GLU A 102 21.05 9.90 -29.13
C GLU A 102 19.65 9.53 -28.64
N VAL A 103 18.94 10.44 -27.98
CA VAL A 103 17.55 10.22 -27.54
C VAL A 103 16.62 9.94 -28.73
N ARG A 104 16.76 10.70 -29.83
CA ARG A 104 16.02 10.46 -31.07
C ARG A 104 16.36 9.10 -31.67
N ARG A 105 17.64 8.72 -31.71
CA ARG A 105 18.09 7.41 -32.19
C ARG A 105 17.44 6.27 -31.39
N LEU A 106 17.43 6.37 -30.06
CA LEU A 106 16.79 5.38 -29.18
C LEU A 106 15.27 5.33 -29.39
N ALA A 107 14.60 6.48 -29.54
CA ALA A 107 13.17 6.55 -29.82
C ALA A 107 12.83 5.88 -31.16
N VAL A 108 13.61 6.14 -32.22
CA VAL A 108 13.46 5.47 -33.52
C VAL A 108 13.58 3.96 -33.37
N GLN A 109 14.61 3.47 -32.66
CA GLN A 109 14.78 2.03 -32.42
C GLN A 109 13.58 1.41 -31.69
N ILE A 110 13.02 2.09 -30.68
CA ILE A 110 11.83 1.60 -29.99
C ILE A 110 10.65 1.49 -30.95
N VAL A 111 10.41 2.52 -31.77
CA VAL A 111 9.27 2.55 -32.71
C VAL A 111 9.42 1.49 -33.79
N GLU A 112 10.59 1.36 -34.41
CA GLU A 112 10.86 0.34 -35.45
C GLU A 112 10.64 -1.07 -34.92
N ASN A 113 11.26 -1.41 -33.79
CA ASN A 113 11.06 -2.72 -33.16
C ASN A 113 9.60 -2.95 -32.74
N SER A 114 8.86 -1.89 -32.42
CA SER A 114 7.44 -2.01 -32.04
C SER A 114 6.53 -2.30 -33.22
N ILE A 115 6.82 -1.71 -34.38
CA ILE A 115 6.11 -1.97 -35.64
C ILE A 115 6.40 -3.40 -36.11
N GLU A 116 7.65 -3.84 -36.01
CA GLU A 116 8.11 -5.18 -36.42
C GLU A 116 7.67 -6.29 -35.46
N GLY A 117 7.38 -5.95 -34.19
CA GLY A 117 7.04 -6.92 -33.15
C GLY A 117 8.24 -7.56 -32.46
N ASN A 118 9.41 -6.92 -32.52
CA ASN A 118 10.67 -7.38 -31.96
C ASN A 118 10.79 -6.97 -30.47
N TRP A 119 9.91 -7.51 -29.62
CA TRP A 119 9.77 -7.08 -28.22
C TRP A 119 11.03 -7.31 -27.37
N GLN A 120 11.76 -8.40 -27.62
CA GLN A 120 13.00 -8.72 -26.91
C GLN A 120 14.08 -7.66 -27.17
N ALA A 121 14.18 -7.16 -28.41
CA ALA A 121 15.14 -6.10 -28.73
C ALA A 121 14.83 -4.80 -27.97
N ILE A 122 13.56 -4.53 -27.65
CA ILE A 122 13.14 -3.36 -26.87
C ILE A 122 13.64 -3.46 -25.42
N ASP A 123 13.71 -4.65 -24.81
CA ASP A 123 14.18 -4.79 -23.41
C ASP A 123 15.58 -4.19 -23.21
N ASP A 124 16.46 -4.34 -24.20
CA ASP A 124 17.86 -3.92 -24.12
C ASP A 124 18.12 -2.47 -24.52
N ILE A 125 17.13 -1.78 -25.12
CA ILE A 125 17.28 -0.36 -25.48
C ILE A 125 17.48 0.45 -24.19
N PRO A 126 18.60 1.20 -24.04
CA PRO A 126 18.93 1.92 -22.82
C PRO A 126 18.13 3.21 -22.70
N PHE A 127 16.82 3.10 -22.57
CA PHE A 127 15.85 4.17 -22.37
C PHE A 127 15.01 3.82 -21.13
N HIS A 128 14.60 4.83 -20.37
CA HIS A 128 13.84 4.64 -19.14
C HIS A 128 12.60 3.77 -19.37
N ALA A 129 12.47 2.70 -18.59
CA ALA A 129 11.53 1.62 -18.84
C ALA A 129 10.09 2.08 -19.08
N ILE A 130 9.57 3.01 -18.27
CA ILE A 130 8.19 3.49 -18.40
C ILE A 130 7.97 4.22 -19.74
N GLY A 131 8.86 5.15 -20.10
CA GLY A 131 8.75 5.90 -21.36
C GLY A 131 8.96 4.99 -22.57
N LYS A 132 9.92 4.06 -22.46
CA LYS A 132 10.21 3.05 -23.47
C LYS A 132 8.99 2.19 -23.81
N TRP A 133 8.38 1.58 -22.80
CA TRP A 133 7.23 0.68 -23.01
C TRP A 133 5.94 1.42 -23.35
N LYS A 134 5.79 2.68 -22.90
CA LYS A 134 4.70 3.56 -23.35
C LYS A 134 4.82 3.84 -24.85
N LEU A 135 5.98 4.32 -25.30
CA LEU A 135 6.24 4.60 -26.71
C LEU A 135 6.07 3.33 -27.55
N ALA A 136 6.57 2.20 -27.07
CA ALA A 136 6.41 0.92 -27.75
C ALA A 136 4.94 0.52 -27.91
N PHE A 137 4.14 0.64 -26.85
CA PHE A 137 2.71 0.32 -26.90
C PHE A 137 1.97 1.15 -27.97
N LEU A 138 2.25 2.46 -28.04
CA LEU A 138 1.58 3.35 -29.00
C LEU A 138 1.82 2.95 -30.46
N PHE A 139 2.98 2.39 -30.79
CA PHE A 139 3.32 1.93 -32.14
C PHE A 139 3.15 0.41 -32.35
N SER A 140 2.73 -0.34 -31.32
CA SER A 140 2.62 -1.81 -31.37
C SER A 140 1.39 -2.34 -32.10
N ASN A 141 0.49 -1.46 -32.56
CA ASN A 141 -0.86 -1.83 -33.00
C ASN A 141 -1.60 -2.68 -31.94
N LYS A 142 -1.56 -2.21 -30.67
CA LYS A 142 -2.19 -2.85 -29.50
C LYS A 142 -1.70 -4.28 -29.19
N LYS A 143 -0.52 -4.68 -29.69
CA LYS A 143 0.09 -5.98 -29.40
C LYS A 143 0.84 -6.01 -28.05
N LEU A 144 0.99 -4.87 -27.40
CA LEU A 144 1.57 -4.74 -26.06
C LEU A 144 0.50 -4.41 -25.02
N PHE A 145 0.84 -4.63 -23.76
CA PHE A 145 -0.05 -4.41 -22.62
C PHE A 145 0.07 -2.94 -22.14
N PRO A 146 -1.04 -2.21 -21.89
CA PRO A 146 -1.01 -0.78 -21.57
C PRO A 146 -0.68 -0.50 -20.09
N VAL A 147 0.28 -1.23 -19.53
CA VAL A 147 0.83 -1.05 -18.17
C VAL A 147 2.35 -1.17 -18.25
N TYR A 148 3.06 -0.11 -17.85
CA TYR A 148 4.48 0.05 -18.22
C TYR A 148 5.46 -0.11 -17.06
N SER A 149 4.96 -0.07 -15.82
CA SER A 149 5.83 -0.23 -14.65
C SER A 149 6.01 -1.71 -14.35
N ARG A 150 7.27 -2.11 -14.16
CA ARG A 150 7.63 -3.48 -13.75
C ARG A 150 6.87 -3.92 -12.48
N PRO A 151 6.74 -3.10 -11.41
CA PRO A 151 5.98 -3.50 -10.23
C PRO A 151 4.52 -3.84 -10.55
N ALA A 152 3.83 -3.04 -11.36
CA ALA A 152 2.43 -3.31 -11.71
C ALA A 152 2.30 -4.57 -12.58
N LEU A 153 3.20 -4.76 -13.55
CA LEU A 153 3.24 -5.96 -14.37
C LEU A 153 3.47 -7.23 -13.54
N LEU A 154 4.39 -7.19 -12.58
CA LEU A 154 4.61 -8.31 -11.66
C LEU A 154 3.41 -8.56 -10.76
N SER A 155 2.76 -7.52 -10.23
CA SER A 155 1.53 -7.67 -9.45
C SER A 155 0.41 -8.33 -10.27
N ILE A 156 0.22 -7.92 -11.52
CA ILE A 156 -0.77 -8.52 -12.43
C ILE A 156 -0.41 -9.97 -12.76
N SER A 157 0.85 -10.24 -13.12
CA SER A 157 1.34 -11.59 -13.37
C SER A 157 1.06 -12.51 -12.19
N ASN A 158 1.37 -12.04 -10.99
CA ASN A 158 1.08 -12.74 -9.74
C ASN A 158 -0.42 -12.94 -9.51
N GLY A 159 -1.22 -11.92 -9.83
CA GLY A 159 -2.69 -11.93 -9.87
C GLY A 159 -3.28 -13.03 -10.74
N LEU A 160 -2.58 -13.35 -11.82
CA LEU A 160 -2.95 -14.38 -12.78
C LEU A 160 -2.28 -15.73 -12.50
N MET A 161 -1.60 -15.88 -11.36
CA MET A 161 -0.84 -17.07 -10.99
C MET A 161 0.27 -17.44 -12.00
N ILE A 162 0.81 -16.45 -12.73
CA ILE A 162 1.95 -16.61 -13.63
C ILE A 162 3.23 -16.36 -12.83
N ALA A 163 4.10 -17.38 -12.76
CA ALA A 163 5.41 -17.26 -12.13
C ALA A 163 6.34 -16.38 -12.98
N ASN A 164 6.69 -15.20 -12.44
CA ASN A 164 7.69 -14.31 -13.01
C ASN A 164 8.56 -13.76 -11.88
N GLU A 165 9.87 -13.70 -12.13
CA GLU A 165 10.85 -13.16 -11.19
C GLU A 165 11.03 -11.66 -11.38
N ILE A 166 11.63 -11.01 -10.38
CA ILE A 166 11.93 -9.57 -10.42
C ILE A 166 12.75 -9.19 -11.66
N LYS A 167 13.68 -10.07 -12.08
CA LYS A 167 14.59 -9.85 -13.20
C LYS A 167 14.03 -10.23 -14.57
N THR A 168 12.87 -10.90 -14.65
CA THR A 168 12.29 -11.35 -15.92
C THR A 168 12.13 -10.18 -16.90
N PRO A 169 12.54 -10.27 -18.18
CA PRO A 169 12.38 -9.16 -19.14
C PRO A 169 10.93 -8.69 -19.25
N ILE A 170 10.70 -7.39 -19.46
CA ILE A 170 9.34 -6.84 -19.50
C ILE A 170 8.55 -7.41 -20.67
N SER A 171 9.20 -7.63 -21.83
CA SER A 171 8.55 -8.28 -22.97
C SER A 171 7.98 -9.65 -22.61
N VAL A 172 8.71 -10.43 -21.82
CA VAL A 172 8.31 -11.77 -21.38
C VAL A 172 7.12 -11.68 -20.42
N ILE A 173 7.17 -10.78 -19.43
CA ILE A 173 6.05 -10.59 -18.49
C ILE A 173 4.78 -10.17 -19.25
N GLN A 174 4.88 -9.18 -20.14
CA GLN A 174 3.74 -8.72 -20.94
C GLN A 174 3.19 -9.84 -21.83
N LYS A 175 4.06 -10.61 -22.50
CA LYS A 175 3.66 -11.73 -23.34
C LYS A 175 2.87 -12.77 -22.54
N SER A 176 3.34 -13.15 -21.36
CA SER A 176 2.64 -14.12 -20.51
C SER A 176 1.27 -13.62 -20.04
N ILE A 177 1.13 -12.33 -19.72
CA ILE A 177 -0.17 -11.73 -19.36
C ILE A 177 -1.13 -11.71 -20.55
N LEU A 178 -0.63 -11.34 -21.73
CA LEU A 178 -1.42 -11.22 -22.96
C LEU A 178 -1.88 -12.58 -23.51
N GLN A 179 -1.15 -13.66 -23.25
CA GLN A 179 -1.56 -15.03 -23.60
C GLN A 179 -2.87 -15.45 -22.92
N LEU A 180 -3.22 -14.83 -21.79
CA LEU A 180 -4.47 -15.09 -21.07
C LEU A 180 -5.61 -14.12 -21.44
N LYS A 181 -5.39 -13.21 -22.39
CA LYS A 181 -6.40 -12.22 -22.79
C LYS A 181 -7.57 -12.92 -23.50
N PRO A 182 -8.83 -12.73 -23.05
CA PRO A 182 -10.01 -13.18 -23.79
C PRO A 182 -10.03 -12.62 -25.22
N VAL A 183 -10.52 -13.41 -26.18
CA VAL A 183 -10.49 -13.04 -27.62
C VAL A 183 -11.36 -11.81 -27.90
N ASP A 184 -12.48 -11.70 -27.19
CA ASP A 184 -13.51 -10.66 -27.30
C ASP A 184 -13.19 -9.37 -26.53
N GLU A 185 -12.17 -9.38 -25.65
CA GLU A 185 -11.79 -8.22 -24.84
C GLU A 185 -10.69 -7.40 -25.53
N ASP A 186 -10.90 -6.09 -25.71
CA ASP A 186 -9.85 -5.17 -26.18
C ASP A 186 -8.72 -5.06 -25.14
N VAL A 187 -7.47 -4.88 -25.58
CA VAL A 187 -6.30 -4.87 -24.68
C VAL A 187 -6.35 -3.74 -23.65
N ILE A 188 -7.00 -2.63 -23.97
CA ILE A 188 -7.19 -1.51 -23.05
C ILE A 188 -8.19 -1.89 -21.97
N GLY A 189 -9.31 -2.54 -22.34
CA GLY A 189 -10.28 -3.10 -21.39
C GLY A 189 -9.64 -4.13 -20.47
N TYR A 190 -8.89 -5.08 -21.05
CA TYR A 190 -8.16 -6.10 -20.31
C TYR A 190 -7.14 -5.50 -19.34
N GLY A 191 -6.33 -4.55 -19.81
CA GLY A 191 -5.34 -3.84 -18.98
C GLY A 191 -5.98 -3.05 -17.85
N THR A 192 -7.11 -2.39 -18.13
CA THR A 192 -7.90 -1.64 -17.14
C THR A 192 -8.34 -2.57 -16.02
N ARG A 193 -9.04 -3.65 -16.39
CA ARG A 193 -9.57 -4.63 -15.44
C ARG A 193 -8.49 -5.26 -14.58
N LEU A 194 -7.40 -5.74 -15.19
CA LEU A 194 -6.31 -6.39 -14.46
C LEU A 194 -5.55 -5.42 -13.56
N TYR A 195 -5.34 -4.18 -14.01
CA TYR A 195 -4.68 -3.19 -13.17
C TYR A 195 -5.51 -2.90 -11.93
N PHE A 196 -6.81 -2.59 -12.09
CA PHE A 196 -7.71 -2.38 -10.96
C PHE A 196 -7.76 -3.59 -10.02
N GLN A 197 -7.74 -4.79 -10.58
CA GLN A 197 -7.86 -6.01 -9.81
C GLN A 197 -6.58 -6.38 -9.03
N TYR A 198 -5.39 -6.10 -9.58
CA TYR A 198 -4.14 -6.67 -9.07
C TYR A 198 -3.00 -5.69 -8.82
N ALA A 199 -2.99 -4.52 -9.48
CA ALA A 199 -1.85 -3.59 -9.42
C ALA A 199 -2.19 -2.21 -8.87
N GLU A 200 -3.47 -1.82 -8.86
CA GLU A 200 -3.88 -0.59 -8.22
C GLU A 200 -3.67 -0.74 -6.72
N ARG A 201 -2.71 0.02 -6.20
CA ARG A 201 -2.58 0.19 -4.76
C ARG A 201 -3.62 1.23 -4.34
N PRO A 202 -4.41 0.97 -3.29
CA PRO A 202 -5.20 2.03 -2.70
C PRO A 202 -4.27 3.21 -2.38
N PRO A 203 -4.73 4.46 -2.53
CA PRO A 203 -3.92 5.61 -2.17
C PRO A 203 -3.43 5.45 -0.73
N LYS A 204 -2.18 5.86 -0.46
CA LYS A 204 -1.63 5.79 0.89
C LYS A 204 -2.64 6.39 1.87
N PRO A 205 -3.02 5.65 2.92
CA PRO A 205 -4.01 6.13 3.86
C PRO A 205 -3.49 7.38 4.57
N ASN A 206 -4.38 8.32 4.83
CA ASN A 206 -4.19 9.25 5.93
C ASN A 206 -4.55 8.55 7.24
N TYR A 207 -4.00 9.04 8.35
CA TYR A 207 -4.18 8.44 9.66
C TYR A 207 -4.84 9.43 10.60
N TYR A 208 -5.93 9.00 11.23
CA TYR A 208 -6.73 9.86 12.10
C TYR A 208 -7.01 9.22 13.45
N ILE A 209 -7.10 10.05 14.48
CA ILE A 209 -7.67 9.65 15.77
C ILE A 209 -9.03 10.33 15.91
N ILE A 210 -10.07 9.58 16.26
CA ILE A 210 -11.41 10.13 16.54
C ILE A 210 -11.93 9.72 17.92
N GLY A 211 -12.53 10.68 18.63
CA GLY A 211 -13.15 10.44 19.94
C GLY A 211 -14.47 9.67 19.86
N SER A 212 -14.70 8.81 20.85
CA SER A 212 -15.92 8.00 20.98
C SER A 212 -16.72 8.30 22.26
N LYS A 213 -16.44 9.42 22.95
CA LYS A 213 -17.22 9.88 24.10
C LYS A 213 -17.92 11.19 23.78
N TYR A 214 -19.22 11.24 23.99
CA TYR A 214 -20.08 12.43 23.80
C TYR A 214 -20.74 12.85 25.12
N GLU A 215 -21.33 14.04 25.10
CA GLU A 215 -21.97 14.68 26.24
C GLU A 215 -23.05 13.78 26.89
N ASP A 216 -22.98 13.64 28.20
CA ASP A 216 -24.05 13.13 29.06
C ASP A 216 -25.10 14.20 29.38
N ASP A 217 -26.14 13.85 30.11
CA ASP A 217 -27.21 14.77 30.54
C ASP A 217 -26.71 15.95 31.39
N LYS A 218 -25.44 15.91 31.84
CA LYS A 218 -24.76 16.96 32.61
C LYS A 218 -23.75 17.73 31.77
N GLY A 219 -23.69 17.50 30.45
CA GLY A 219 -22.79 18.16 29.51
C GLY A 219 -21.33 17.69 29.57
N ASN A 220 -21.04 16.53 30.16
CA ASN A 220 -19.69 15.97 30.22
C ASN A 220 -19.51 14.89 29.15
N ASP A 221 -18.37 14.89 28.45
CA ASP A 221 -18.02 13.89 27.43
C ASP A 221 -17.70 12.51 28.05
N THR A 222 -18.72 11.82 28.58
CA THR A 222 -18.57 10.55 29.32
C THR A 222 -19.25 9.36 28.65
N VAL A 223 -20.24 9.59 27.78
CA VAL A 223 -21.05 8.52 27.16
C VAL A 223 -20.30 7.90 25.98
N SER A 224 -19.91 6.63 26.10
CA SER A 224 -19.29 5.89 25.00
C SER A 224 -20.30 5.60 23.89
N VAL A 225 -19.98 6.00 22.65
CA VAL A 225 -20.75 5.69 21.45
C VAL A 225 -20.14 4.57 20.60
N MET A 226 -19.10 3.89 21.11
CA MET A 226 -18.39 2.83 20.37
C MET A 226 -19.33 1.71 19.91
N LYS A 227 -20.30 1.30 20.74
CA LYS A 227 -21.27 0.28 20.33
C LYS A 227 -22.09 0.72 19.11
N LYS A 228 -22.54 1.99 19.08
CA LYS A 228 -23.25 2.55 17.92
C LYS A 228 -22.37 2.57 16.68
N PHE A 229 -21.07 2.86 16.84
CA PHE A 229 -20.12 2.81 15.73
C PHE A 229 -20.02 1.41 15.12
N ILE A 230 -19.86 0.38 15.96
CA ILE A 230 -19.74 -1.02 15.52
C ILE A 230 -21.05 -1.50 14.87
N ASP A 231 -22.19 -1.32 15.55
CA ASP A 231 -23.50 -1.80 15.10
C ASP A 231 -23.88 -1.21 13.73
N ASN A 232 -23.51 0.06 13.48
CA ASN A 232 -23.83 0.77 12.24
C ASN A 232 -22.68 0.83 11.23
N GLN A 233 -21.53 0.21 11.57
CA GLN A 233 -20.31 0.22 10.77
C GLN A 233 -19.95 1.63 10.28
N CYS A 234 -19.86 2.56 11.24
CA CYS A 234 -19.58 3.96 10.99
C CYS A 234 -18.73 4.56 12.12
N ILE A 235 -18.07 5.68 11.85
CA ILE A 235 -17.59 6.61 12.89
C ILE A 235 -18.30 7.94 12.72
N ALA A 236 -18.56 8.65 13.81
CA ALA A 236 -19.32 9.88 13.78
C ALA A 236 -18.58 11.05 14.41
N MET A 237 -19.02 12.26 14.09
CA MET A 237 -18.59 13.49 14.74
C MET A 237 -19.75 14.11 15.51
N GLY A 238 -19.59 14.19 16.82
CA GLY A 238 -20.60 14.67 17.76
C GLY A 238 -20.84 16.19 17.77
N TRP A 239 -20.71 16.89 16.63
CA TRP A 239 -20.88 18.35 16.56
C TRP A 239 -21.93 18.75 15.54
N ASN A 240 -22.73 19.78 15.82
CA ASN A 240 -23.68 20.39 14.88
C ASN A 240 -24.68 19.41 14.23
N TRP A 241 -25.23 18.48 15.02
CA TRP A 241 -25.94 17.29 14.50
C TRP A 241 -27.06 17.61 13.53
N GLY A 242 -27.83 18.68 13.76
CA GLY A 242 -29.05 18.98 13.00
C GLY A 242 -28.84 19.52 11.58
N ASN A 243 -27.62 19.90 11.19
CA ASN A 243 -27.36 20.56 9.91
C ASN A 243 -26.60 19.63 8.98
N ASP A 244 -27.16 19.21 7.85
CA ASP A 244 -26.49 18.26 6.95
C ASP A 244 -25.23 18.86 6.28
N PHE A 245 -24.12 18.12 6.39
CA PHE A 245 -22.80 18.43 5.84
C PHE A 245 -22.49 17.72 4.52
N SER A 246 -23.43 16.96 3.93
CA SER A 246 -23.24 16.14 2.71
C SER A 246 -22.49 16.85 1.59
N ASN A 247 -22.90 18.07 1.24
CA ASN A 247 -22.39 18.82 0.09
C ASN A 247 -20.97 19.39 0.28
N LEU A 248 -20.40 19.21 1.47
CA LEU A 248 -19.11 19.77 1.84
C LEU A 248 -18.00 18.73 1.95
N MET A 249 -18.32 17.45 1.76
CA MET A 249 -17.33 16.39 1.62
C MET A 249 -16.39 16.70 0.44
N SER A 250 -15.09 16.63 0.70
CA SER A 250 -14.00 16.93 -0.25
C SER A 250 -14.02 18.36 -0.83
N GLN A 251 -14.77 19.29 -0.25
CA GLN A 251 -14.70 20.71 -0.64
C GLN A 251 -13.49 21.40 0.01
N ASN A 252 -13.13 22.57 -0.52
CA ASN A 252 -12.04 23.36 0.05
C ASN A 252 -12.35 23.86 1.47
N ASN A 253 -11.30 24.18 2.21
CA ASN A 253 -11.39 24.59 3.61
C ASN A 253 -12.22 25.86 3.81
N ASP A 254 -12.24 26.79 2.85
CA ASP A 254 -12.97 28.05 2.97
C ASP A 254 -14.48 27.83 2.94
N LYS A 255 -14.97 26.99 2.02
CA LYS A 255 -16.39 26.59 1.97
C LYS A 255 -16.82 25.88 3.26
N VAL A 256 -15.98 24.97 3.75
CA VAL A 256 -16.23 24.28 5.02
C VAL A 256 -16.30 25.28 6.18
N ASN A 257 -15.32 26.18 6.29
CA ASN A 257 -15.26 27.18 7.35
C ASN A 257 -16.47 28.12 7.33
N TYR A 258 -16.87 28.58 6.14
CA TYR A 258 -18.03 29.44 5.94
C TYR A 258 -19.33 28.75 6.37
N TRP A 259 -19.52 27.49 5.98
CA TRP A 259 -20.68 26.72 6.40
C TRP A 259 -20.74 26.56 7.91
N VAL A 260 -19.62 26.20 8.56
CA VAL A 260 -19.57 26.07 10.02
C VAL A 260 -19.91 27.39 10.71
N ALA A 261 -19.35 28.53 10.26
CA ALA A 261 -19.66 29.84 10.83
C ALA A 261 -21.14 30.23 10.68
N SER A 262 -21.77 29.77 9.59
CA SER A 262 -23.18 30.04 9.31
C SER A 262 -24.11 29.21 10.20
N HIS A 263 -23.76 27.95 10.49
CA HIS A 263 -24.64 26.97 11.15
C HIS A 263 -24.29 26.67 12.62
N TYR A 264 -23.08 26.98 13.09
CA TYR A 264 -22.65 26.77 14.46
C TYR A 264 -22.53 28.10 15.22
N LYS A 265 -23.34 28.27 16.27
CA LYS A 265 -23.37 29.48 17.13
C LYS A 265 -22.73 29.27 18.51
N GLY A 266 -22.09 28.13 18.74
CA GLY A 266 -21.43 27.81 20.01
C GLY A 266 -20.05 28.46 20.16
N LYS A 267 -19.41 28.21 21.31
CA LYS A 267 -18.05 28.69 21.60
C LYS A 267 -16.99 27.96 20.77
N ALA A 268 -15.79 28.54 20.69
CA ALA A 268 -14.62 27.95 20.03
C ALA A 268 -14.81 27.62 18.53
N LEU A 269 -15.46 28.51 17.78
CA LEU A 269 -15.73 28.35 16.34
C LEU A 269 -14.53 27.84 15.53
N GLY A 270 -13.34 28.42 15.73
CA GLY A 270 -12.13 27.99 15.00
C GLY A 270 -11.73 26.53 15.24
N LYS A 271 -12.01 26.01 16.45
CA LYS A 271 -11.76 24.60 16.80
C LYS A 271 -12.74 23.68 16.06
N VAL A 272 -14.02 24.03 16.05
CA VAL A 272 -15.09 23.29 15.37
C VAL A 272 -14.89 23.31 13.87
N GLN A 273 -14.50 24.46 13.30
CA GLN A 273 -14.06 24.56 11.89
C GLN A 273 -12.92 23.58 11.59
N GLY A 274 -11.94 23.47 12.50
CA GLY A 274 -10.87 22.47 12.40
C GLY A 274 -11.39 21.03 12.31
N TYR A 275 -12.39 20.66 13.11
CA TYR A 275 -12.99 19.33 13.09
C TYR A 275 -13.68 19.02 11.77
N PHE A 276 -14.54 19.93 11.30
CA PHE A 276 -15.23 19.75 10.02
C PHE A 276 -14.26 19.73 8.83
N ARG A 277 -13.16 20.50 8.85
CA ARG A 277 -12.12 20.41 7.82
C ARG A 277 -11.47 19.03 7.78
N LEU A 278 -11.13 18.45 8.94
CA LEU A 278 -10.55 17.10 8.98
C LEU A 278 -11.56 16.06 8.54
N PHE A 279 -12.81 16.17 9.01
CA PHE A 279 -13.90 15.24 8.68
C PHE A 279 -14.26 15.26 7.19
N ALA A 280 -14.31 16.43 6.56
CA ALA A 280 -14.57 16.61 5.13
C ALA A 280 -13.52 15.96 4.22
N ASN A 281 -12.29 15.79 4.73
CA ASN A 281 -11.15 15.27 3.97
C ASN A 281 -10.95 13.75 4.14
N LEU A 282 -11.77 13.09 4.96
CA LEU A 282 -11.76 11.63 5.07
C LEU A 282 -12.15 11.00 3.73
N LYS A 283 -11.34 10.05 3.26
CA LYS A 283 -11.53 9.36 1.98
C LYS A 283 -11.36 7.85 2.13
N PRO A 284 -11.88 7.04 1.18
CA PRO A 284 -11.71 5.60 1.22
C PRO A 284 -10.25 5.20 1.36
N GLY A 285 -9.99 4.21 2.21
CA GLY A 285 -8.66 3.71 2.52
C GLY A 285 -8.05 4.32 3.78
N ASP A 286 -8.41 5.55 4.18
CA ASP A 286 -7.87 6.20 5.38
C ASP A 286 -8.09 5.34 6.64
N ILE A 287 -7.11 5.36 7.56
CA ILE A 287 -7.11 4.55 8.79
C ILE A 287 -7.46 5.42 9.99
N ILE A 288 -8.39 4.95 10.80
CA ILE A 288 -8.92 5.66 11.97
C ILE A 288 -8.65 4.83 13.22
N ALA A 289 -7.97 5.41 14.19
CA ALA A 289 -7.91 4.93 15.56
C ALA A 289 -9.02 5.59 16.39
N VAL A 290 -9.90 4.79 16.99
CA VAL A 290 -10.99 5.27 17.84
C VAL A 290 -10.49 5.37 19.28
N LYS A 291 -10.57 6.55 19.90
CA LYS A 291 -10.11 6.77 21.28
C LYS A 291 -11.27 6.84 22.28
N SER A 292 -11.09 6.25 23.46
CA SER A 292 -11.95 6.44 24.65
C SER A 292 -11.45 7.56 25.56
N TYR A 293 -10.16 7.89 25.49
CA TYR A 293 -9.52 8.94 26.29
C TYR A 293 -8.29 9.48 25.55
N GLY A 294 -7.88 10.73 25.81
CA GLY A 294 -6.77 11.35 25.07
C GLY A 294 -6.19 12.61 25.69
N ASN A 295 -6.28 12.81 27.00
CA ASN A 295 -5.86 14.05 27.65
C ASN A 295 -4.78 13.79 28.74
N PHE A 296 -4.11 14.84 29.23
CA PHE A 296 -3.13 14.76 30.32
C PHE A 296 -2.03 13.69 30.13
N GLY A 297 -1.55 13.57 28.89
CA GLY A 297 -0.52 12.58 28.54
C GLY A 297 -1.01 11.14 28.51
N LYS A 298 -2.32 10.87 28.63
CA LYS A 298 -2.88 9.53 28.49
C LYS A 298 -3.77 9.46 27.26
N LEU A 299 -3.49 8.47 26.40
CA LEU A 299 -4.31 8.13 25.25
C LEU A 299 -4.76 6.68 25.38
N GLU A 300 -6.06 6.44 25.20
CA GLU A 300 -6.64 5.11 25.18
C GLU A 300 -7.32 4.88 23.83
N ILE A 301 -6.79 3.94 23.04
CA ILE A 301 -7.36 3.50 21.76
C ILE A 301 -8.13 2.21 21.99
N ILE A 302 -9.34 2.15 21.43
CA ILE A 302 -10.31 1.06 21.63
C ILE A 302 -10.85 0.45 20.34
N GLY A 303 -10.35 0.92 19.19
CA GLY A 303 -10.70 0.35 17.90
C GLY A 303 -9.85 0.93 16.79
N TYR A 304 -9.74 0.17 15.70
CA TYR A 304 -9.20 0.61 14.42
C TYR A 304 -10.22 0.33 13.33
N ALA A 305 -10.40 1.30 12.45
CA ALA A 305 -11.32 1.21 11.34
C ALA A 305 -10.70 1.77 10.07
N GLN A 306 -11.13 1.25 8.93
CA GLN A 306 -10.78 1.78 7.62
C GLN A 306 -11.99 2.46 6.99
N VAL A 307 -11.79 3.66 6.46
CA VAL A 307 -12.84 4.38 5.74
C VAL A 307 -13.19 3.64 4.45
N VAL A 308 -14.48 3.46 4.20
CA VAL A 308 -15.00 2.82 2.99
C VAL A 308 -16.08 3.71 2.36
N ALA A 309 -16.34 3.50 1.07
CA ALA A 309 -17.52 4.07 0.42
C ALA A 309 -18.62 3.01 0.35
N ARG A 310 -19.86 3.39 0.69
CA ARG A 310 -21.05 2.57 0.45
C ARG A 310 -21.97 3.32 -0.49
N ASN A 311 -22.43 2.64 -1.54
CA ASN A 311 -23.24 3.26 -2.60
C ASN A 311 -22.61 4.53 -3.18
N GLY A 312 -21.28 4.51 -3.36
CA GLY A 312 -20.50 5.64 -3.90
C GLY A 312 -20.30 6.82 -2.95
N LYS A 313 -20.75 6.75 -1.69
CA LYS A 313 -20.62 7.82 -0.70
C LYS A 313 -19.81 7.35 0.51
N VAL A 314 -18.96 8.24 1.00
CA VAL A 314 -18.19 8.05 2.26
C VAL A 314 -19.00 8.51 3.47
N TYR A 315 -19.81 9.55 3.28
CA TYR A 315 -20.55 10.22 4.34
C TYR A 315 -22.05 9.94 4.24
N PHE A 316 -22.70 9.90 5.40
CA PHE A 316 -24.15 10.00 5.51
C PHE A 316 -24.55 10.82 6.73
N HIS A 317 -25.74 11.40 6.67
CA HIS A 317 -26.34 12.18 7.75
C HIS A 317 -27.55 11.46 8.32
N ASP A 318 -27.63 11.35 9.65
CA ASP A 318 -28.78 10.78 10.34
C ASP A 318 -28.94 11.41 11.73
N ASN A 319 -29.99 12.23 11.85
CA ASN A 319 -30.36 12.91 13.10
C ASN A 319 -30.83 11.95 14.20
N ASN A 320 -31.33 10.77 13.85
CA ASN A 320 -31.79 9.77 14.82
C ASN A 320 -30.64 8.90 15.35
N LEU A 321 -29.45 9.00 14.76
CA LEU A 321 -28.25 8.30 15.20
C LEU A 321 -27.28 9.25 15.92
N LEU A 322 -26.25 9.75 15.23
CA LEU A 322 -25.22 10.65 15.78
C LEU A 322 -24.92 11.86 14.85
N GLY A 323 -25.88 12.24 13.99
CA GLY A 323 -25.74 13.34 13.05
C GLY A 323 -24.83 12.99 11.87
N HIS A 324 -23.53 13.30 11.99
CA HIS A 324 -22.57 13.18 10.89
C HIS A 324 -21.77 11.89 10.96
N HIS A 325 -21.85 11.04 9.93
CA HIS A 325 -21.21 9.73 9.92
C HIS A 325 -20.33 9.53 8.70
N ILE A 326 -19.30 8.72 8.89
CA ILE A 326 -18.42 8.21 7.86
C ILE A 326 -18.55 6.68 7.88
N HIS A 327 -18.79 6.10 6.71
CA HIS A 327 -18.80 4.66 6.54
C HIS A 327 -17.39 4.10 6.79
N VAL A 328 -17.32 3.09 7.64
CA VAL A 328 -16.07 2.37 7.91
C VAL A 328 -16.32 0.87 7.91
N GLU A 329 -15.23 0.13 7.79
CA GLU A 329 -15.15 -1.26 8.23
C GLU A 329 -14.18 -1.33 9.40
N PHE A 330 -14.60 -1.96 10.50
CA PHE A 330 -13.72 -2.15 11.65
C PHE A 330 -12.66 -3.20 11.32
N LEU A 331 -11.40 -2.81 11.45
CA LEU A 331 -10.25 -3.70 11.33
C LEU A 331 -10.03 -4.44 12.65
N ASP A 332 -10.31 -3.76 13.75
CA ASP A 332 -10.16 -4.29 15.09
C ASP A 332 -10.99 -3.47 16.10
N ALA A 333 -11.52 -4.11 17.12
CA ALA A 333 -12.35 -3.47 18.14
C ALA A 333 -12.28 -4.28 19.46
N ASP A 334 -12.94 -3.77 20.51
CA ASP A 334 -13.08 -4.47 21.80
C ASP A 334 -11.74 -4.76 22.52
N PHE A 335 -10.79 -3.83 22.40
CA PHE A 335 -9.55 -3.81 23.17
C PHE A 335 -9.35 -2.44 23.84
N VAL A 336 -8.34 -2.31 24.71
CA VAL A 336 -7.88 -1.02 25.21
C VAL A 336 -6.36 -0.96 25.12
N LYS A 337 -5.82 -0.05 24.29
CA LYS A 337 -4.39 0.25 24.24
C LYS A 337 -4.11 1.59 24.87
N LYS A 338 -3.17 1.61 25.81
CA LYS A 338 -2.76 2.83 26.52
C LYS A 338 -1.44 3.35 25.97
N PHE A 339 -1.37 4.66 25.75
CA PHE A 339 -0.16 5.34 25.33
C PHE A 339 0.08 6.60 26.15
N ASN A 340 1.35 6.98 26.28
CA ASN A 340 1.75 8.23 26.93
C ASN A 340 1.77 9.40 25.92
N HIS A 341 0.62 9.72 25.33
CA HIS A 341 0.45 10.79 24.32
C HIS A 341 -0.79 11.65 24.61
N ASN A 342 -0.82 12.88 24.08
CA ASN A 342 -1.95 13.80 24.25
C ASN A 342 -2.64 14.11 22.91
N TYR A 343 -3.91 13.73 22.79
CA TYR A 343 -4.77 13.97 21.64
C TYR A 343 -6.20 14.32 22.09
N ALA A 344 -6.38 15.40 22.85
CA ALA A 344 -7.65 15.71 23.53
C ALA A 344 -8.81 16.10 22.59
N ALA A 345 -8.53 16.71 21.44
CA ALA A 345 -9.55 17.17 20.48
C ALA A 345 -10.41 16.01 19.89
N THR A 346 -11.57 16.34 19.29
CA THR A 346 -12.51 15.35 18.72
C THR A 346 -11.90 14.50 17.61
N ILE A 347 -11.20 15.15 16.67
CA ILE A 347 -10.50 14.47 15.57
C ILE A 347 -9.12 15.09 15.39
N HIS A 348 -8.13 14.23 15.10
CA HIS A 348 -6.76 14.62 14.76
C HIS A 348 -6.30 13.88 13.52
N GLN A 349 -5.52 14.54 12.68
CA GLN A 349 -4.73 13.88 11.65
C GLN A 349 -3.29 13.77 12.13
N LEU A 350 -2.72 12.57 12.02
CA LEU A 350 -1.33 12.31 12.36
C LEU A 350 -0.52 12.06 11.09
N THR A 351 0.74 12.48 11.12
CA THR A 351 1.70 12.21 10.05
C THR A 351 3.02 11.77 10.64
N GLU A 352 3.75 10.94 9.91
CA GLU A 352 5.10 10.52 10.32
C GLU A 352 6.01 11.72 10.65
N LYS A 353 6.00 12.75 9.80
CA LYS A 353 6.87 13.93 9.93
C LYS A 353 6.55 14.75 11.18
N LYS A 354 5.26 14.94 11.48
CA LYS A 354 4.80 15.80 12.59
C LYS A 354 4.83 15.07 13.93
N ASP A 355 4.30 13.85 13.97
CA ASP A 355 3.99 13.14 15.21
C ASP A 355 5.05 12.09 15.60
N LYS A 356 5.96 11.74 14.67
CA LYS A 356 7.15 10.90 14.89
C LYS A 356 6.81 9.63 15.69
N LYS A 357 7.25 9.53 16.95
CA LYS A 357 7.05 8.36 17.81
C LYS A 357 5.57 8.05 18.01
N ALA A 358 4.74 9.07 18.27
CA ALA A 358 3.31 8.87 18.52
C ALA A 358 2.58 8.25 17.32
N PHE A 359 2.94 8.67 16.10
CA PHE A 359 2.41 8.10 14.87
C PHE A 359 2.65 6.58 14.82
N TYR A 360 3.88 6.17 15.08
CA TYR A 360 4.25 4.76 15.03
C TYR A 360 3.71 3.96 16.21
N ASP A 361 3.72 4.50 17.43
CA ASP A 361 3.13 3.83 18.59
C ASP A 361 1.66 3.46 18.32
N ILE A 362 0.91 4.37 17.68
CA ILE A 362 -0.54 4.23 17.47
C ILE A 362 -0.86 3.41 16.22
N PHE A 363 -0.15 3.62 15.12
CA PHE A 363 -0.52 3.07 13.81
C PHE A 363 0.43 1.98 13.29
N ASN A 364 1.47 1.56 14.01
CA ASN A 364 2.58 0.72 13.50
C ASN A 364 2.15 -0.32 12.44
N TRP A 365 1.23 -1.21 12.80
CA TRP A 365 0.78 -2.32 11.95
C TRP A 365 -0.13 -1.92 10.79
N TYR A 366 -0.64 -0.70 10.80
CA TYR A 366 -1.43 -0.13 9.71
C TYR A 366 -0.57 0.75 8.79
N VAL A 367 0.69 1.00 9.13
CA VAL A 367 1.62 1.74 8.28
C VAL A 367 2.27 0.75 7.32
N GLU A 368 2.07 0.94 6.01
CA GLU A 368 2.90 0.29 5.01
C GLU A 368 4.36 0.70 5.27
N VAL A 369 5.17 -0.24 5.74
CA VAL A 369 6.62 -0.08 5.85
C VAL A 369 7.14 -0.06 4.42
N GLY A 370 7.07 1.12 3.80
CA GLY A 370 7.45 1.31 2.40
C GLY A 370 8.86 0.78 2.22
N ASP A 371 9.00 -0.19 1.32
CA ASP A 371 10.25 -0.81 0.84
C ASP A 371 11.45 -0.28 1.62
N ILE A 372 11.74 -0.91 2.77
CA ILE A 372 13.04 -0.73 3.42
C ILE A 372 14.01 -0.99 2.29
N LYS A 373 14.75 0.05 1.85
CA LYS A 373 15.81 -0.09 0.87
C LYS A 373 16.58 -1.33 1.28
N GLU A 374 16.43 -2.42 0.52
CA GLU A 374 17.12 -3.66 0.80
C GLU A 374 18.59 -3.27 0.94
N LYS A 375 19.10 -3.28 2.17
CA LYS A 375 20.53 -3.39 2.36
C LYS A 375 20.83 -4.74 1.74
N LYS A 376 21.41 -4.70 0.53
CA LYS A 376 21.87 -5.86 -0.21
C LYS A 376 22.39 -6.90 0.78
N ALA A 377 21.66 -8.01 0.90
CA ALA A 377 22.24 -9.19 1.51
C ALA A 377 23.48 -9.57 0.67
N PRO A 378 24.60 -9.98 1.30
CA PRO A 378 25.72 -10.53 0.56
C PRO A 378 25.26 -11.72 -0.29
N PRO A 379 25.85 -11.94 -1.48
CA PRO A 379 25.47 -13.06 -2.33
C PRO A 379 25.75 -14.37 -1.58
N ILE A 380 24.71 -15.21 -1.47
CA ILE A 380 24.87 -16.60 -1.07
C ILE A 380 25.42 -17.34 -2.29
N ASN A 381 26.61 -17.93 -2.15
CA ASN A 381 27.19 -18.79 -3.17
C ASN A 381 26.35 -20.06 -3.28
N GLU A 382 25.73 -20.28 -4.44
CA GLU A 382 25.16 -21.57 -4.82
C GLU A 382 26.30 -22.48 -5.29
N THR A 383 26.49 -23.59 -4.59
CA THR A 383 27.20 -24.76 -5.13
C THR A 383 26.21 -25.92 -5.22
N SER A 384 26.10 -26.43 -6.44
CA SER A 384 25.29 -27.58 -6.89
C SER A 384 25.74 -28.91 -6.29
N SER A 385 24.80 -29.80 -5.96
CA SER A 385 24.72 -31.22 -6.41
C SER A 385 23.62 -31.99 -5.67
N ASP A 386 23.12 -33.03 -6.34
CA ASP A 386 21.86 -33.77 -6.14
C ASP A 386 21.76 -34.72 -4.91
N GLU A 387 20.51 -35.18 -4.71
CA GLU A 387 19.99 -36.38 -4.01
C GLU A 387 19.79 -36.39 -2.47
N SER A 388 18.53 -36.19 -2.06
CA SER A 388 17.69 -37.11 -1.24
C SER A 388 16.56 -36.35 -0.51
N GLU A 389 15.33 -36.88 -0.54
CA GLU A 389 14.13 -36.32 0.09
C GLU A 389 14.13 -36.50 1.62
N GLU A 390 14.96 -35.75 2.34
CA GLU A 390 14.74 -35.44 3.76
C GLU A 390 15.15 -33.98 4.05
N GLY A 391 14.19 -33.16 4.51
CA GLY A 391 14.51 -31.89 5.17
C GLY A 391 14.83 -30.68 4.28
N GLN A 392 14.00 -30.35 3.28
CA GLN A 392 14.08 -29.03 2.65
C GLN A 392 13.67 -27.91 3.63
N SER A 393 14.69 -27.21 4.15
CA SER A 393 14.63 -25.91 4.83
C SER A 393 14.14 -24.83 3.86
N GLY A 394 13.14 -24.04 4.26
CA GLY A 394 12.71 -22.87 3.51
C GLY A 394 11.30 -22.42 3.88
N TYR A 395 11.15 -21.13 4.20
CA TYR A 395 9.86 -20.48 4.40
C TYR A 395 9.34 -19.92 3.07
N ASN A 396 8.06 -20.16 2.76
CA ASN A 396 7.42 -19.56 1.60
C ASN A 396 6.97 -18.13 1.93
N ILE A 397 7.71 -17.13 1.44
CA ILE A 397 7.36 -15.71 1.63
C ILE A 397 5.94 -15.43 1.13
N LYS A 398 5.09 -14.89 2.00
CA LYS A 398 3.73 -14.49 1.62
C LYS A 398 3.75 -13.22 0.79
N LYS A 399 2.85 -13.16 -0.19
CA LYS A 399 2.64 -11.94 -0.97
C LYS A 399 1.95 -10.90 -0.10
N GLU A 400 2.57 -9.74 0.05
CA GLU A 400 2.02 -8.57 0.76
C GLU A 400 1.16 -7.68 -0.16
N GLY A 401 0.89 -8.15 -1.39
CA GLY A 401 0.01 -7.51 -2.37
C GLY A 401 -1.38 -8.13 -2.37
N SER A 402 -2.41 -7.27 -2.49
CA SER A 402 -3.84 -7.57 -2.35
C SER A 402 -4.33 -8.85 -3.04
N PHE A 403 -5.04 -9.69 -2.28
CA PHE A 403 -5.92 -10.71 -2.84
C PHE A 403 -7.20 -10.96 -2.01
N GLN A 404 -8.30 -11.07 -2.77
CA GLN A 404 -9.59 -11.74 -2.56
C GLN A 404 -10.85 -10.98 -2.09
N ARG A 405 -11.97 -11.50 -2.66
CA ARG A 405 -13.38 -11.07 -2.73
C ARG A 405 -14.13 -11.05 -1.38
N GLY A 406 -13.48 -10.57 -0.32
CA GLY A 406 -14.10 -10.33 0.98
C GLY A 406 -14.47 -8.86 1.19
N ALA A 407 -15.09 -8.54 2.33
CA ALA A 407 -15.18 -7.17 2.80
C ALA A 407 -13.76 -6.54 2.89
N ILE A 408 -13.63 -5.24 2.61
CA ILE A 408 -12.36 -4.52 2.43
C ILE A 408 -11.44 -4.69 3.66
N GLY A 409 -12.01 -4.67 4.87
CA GLY A 409 -11.32 -4.86 6.14
C GLY A 409 -10.72 -6.26 6.29
N SER A 410 -11.41 -7.30 5.81
CA SER A 410 -10.85 -8.67 5.82
C SER A 410 -9.62 -8.78 4.90
N ALA A 411 -9.68 -8.14 3.72
CA ALA A 411 -8.52 -8.08 2.82
C ALA A 411 -7.35 -7.31 3.46
N THR A 412 -7.62 -6.17 4.10
CA THR A 412 -6.60 -5.38 4.82
C THR A 412 -5.96 -6.16 5.97
N VAL A 413 -6.75 -6.83 6.80
CA VAL A 413 -6.25 -7.66 7.91
C VAL A 413 -5.39 -8.83 7.40
N ASN A 414 -5.78 -9.47 6.30
CA ASN A 414 -5.00 -10.55 5.68
C ASN A 414 -3.64 -10.05 5.14
N LEU A 415 -3.59 -8.84 4.59
CA LEU A 415 -2.35 -8.23 4.12
C LEU A 415 -1.41 -7.90 5.29
N ILE A 416 -1.96 -7.32 6.35
CA ILE A 416 -1.23 -7.05 7.60
C ILE A 416 -0.68 -8.34 8.17
N HIS A 417 -1.50 -9.39 8.24
CA HIS A 417 -1.09 -10.70 8.72
C HIS A 417 0.08 -11.26 7.89
N SER A 418 -0.05 -11.28 6.57
CA SER A 418 0.99 -11.78 5.65
C SER A 418 2.31 -11.04 5.80
N ARG A 419 2.27 -9.71 5.93
CA ARG A 419 3.46 -8.88 6.17
C ARG A 419 4.11 -9.22 7.50
N ILE A 420 3.33 -9.31 8.58
CA ILE A 420 3.86 -9.58 9.92
C ILE A 420 4.51 -10.97 9.95
N GLN A 421 3.95 -11.97 9.27
CA GLN A 421 4.55 -13.31 9.16
C GLN A 421 5.93 -13.25 8.50
N ASN A 422 6.06 -12.57 7.36
CA ASN A 422 7.35 -12.38 6.69
C ASN A 422 8.37 -11.67 7.59
N ARG A 423 7.94 -10.60 8.28
CA ARG A 423 8.81 -9.84 9.20
C ARG A 423 9.20 -10.66 10.43
N PHE A 424 8.31 -11.50 10.94
CA PHE A 424 8.61 -12.38 12.07
C PHE A 424 9.61 -13.47 11.69
N MET A 425 9.51 -14.03 10.48
CA MET A 425 10.52 -14.96 9.96
C MET A 425 11.90 -14.31 9.87
N GLN A 426 11.99 -13.07 9.36
CA GLN A 426 13.24 -12.30 9.36
C GLN A 426 13.79 -12.07 10.77
N TYR A 427 12.92 -11.80 11.75
CA TYR A 427 13.32 -11.71 13.16
C TYR A 427 13.94 -13.02 13.65
N LEU A 428 13.33 -14.17 13.36
CA LEU A 428 13.86 -15.47 13.77
C LEU A 428 15.20 -15.79 13.10
N GLU A 429 15.36 -15.44 11.82
CA GLU A 429 16.62 -15.62 11.08
C GLU A 429 17.77 -14.83 11.70
N ILE A 430 17.53 -13.56 12.03
CA ILE A 430 18.54 -12.66 12.60
C ILE A 430 18.90 -13.04 14.04
N ASN A 431 17.91 -13.34 14.88
CA ASN A 431 18.12 -13.52 16.32
C ASN A 431 18.50 -14.95 16.71
N TYR A 432 18.21 -15.94 15.85
CA TYR A 432 18.48 -17.34 16.15
C TYR A 432 19.19 -18.05 14.98
N PRO A 433 20.31 -17.56 14.44
CA PRO A 433 20.88 -18.04 13.17
C PRO A 433 21.17 -19.54 13.14
N GLY A 434 21.52 -20.16 14.28
CA GLY A 434 21.79 -21.60 14.38
C GLY A 434 20.57 -22.51 14.53
N ASP A 435 19.38 -21.97 14.77
CA ASP A 435 18.14 -22.76 14.82
C ASP A 435 17.64 -23.06 13.40
N HIS A 436 16.97 -24.19 13.20
CA HIS A 436 16.23 -24.43 11.96
C HIS A 436 14.89 -23.67 12.03
N LYS A 437 14.48 -23.03 10.92
CA LYS A 437 13.19 -22.35 10.81
C LYS A 437 12.43 -22.83 9.59
N ASN A 438 11.11 -22.89 9.73
CA ASN A 438 10.21 -23.28 8.65
C ASN A 438 8.87 -22.56 8.84
N GLY A 439 7.98 -22.60 7.85
CA GLY A 439 6.63 -22.05 7.91
C GLY A 439 5.97 -22.18 6.54
N GLU A 440 4.64 -22.09 6.48
CA GLU A 440 3.82 -22.23 5.27
C GLU A 440 3.89 -23.60 4.56
N LYS A 441 4.67 -24.56 5.06
CA LYS A 441 4.41 -25.99 4.83
C LYS A 441 3.33 -26.44 5.83
N ARG A 442 2.15 -26.85 5.31
CA ARG A 442 1.00 -27.39 6.08
C ARG A 442 0.17 -26.37 6.89
N ASN A 443 0.14 -25.10 6.48
CA ASN A 443 -0.64 -24.01 7.10
C ASN A 443 -0.17 -23.56 8.50
N ILE A 444 1.10 -23.79 8.86
CA ILE A 444 1.68 -23.29 10.11
C ILE A 444 2.41 -21.98 9.82
N ASP A 445 2.12 -20.93 10.58
CA ASP A 445 2.65 -19.58 10.35
C ASP A 445 4.18 -19.52 10.46
N ALA A 446 4.75 -20.03 11.55
CA ALA A 446 6.19 -20.16 11.71
C ALA A 446 6.57 -21.29 12.68
N ILE A 447 7.75 -21.87 12.46
CA ILE A 447 8.32 -22.95 13.27
C ILE A 447 9.78 -22.63 13.52
N ARG A 448 10.23 -22.83 14.76
CA ARG A 448 11.65 -22.82 15.13
C ARG A 448 12.01 -24.11 15.83
N ILE A 449 13.06 -24.77 15.34
CA ILE A 449 13.53 -26.05 15.86
C ILE A 449 14.95 -25.83 16.39
N THR A 450 15.11 -26.07 17.70
CA THR A 450 16.41 -26.06 18.38
C THR A 450 16.90 -27.51 18.53
N GLU A 451 18.05 -27.73 19.16
CA GLU A 451 18.52 -29.09 19.49
C GLU A 451 17.50 -29.90 20.30
N SER A 452 16.79 -29.25 21.23
CA SER A 452 15.89 -29.93 22.19
C SER A 452 14.40 -29.61 22.02
N LYS A 453 14.04 -28.53 21.31
CA LYS A 453 12.66 -28.02 21.23
C LYS A 453 12.13 -27.94 19.80
N TYR A 454 10.82 -28.13 19.68
CA TYR A 454 10.04 -27.87 18.46
C TYR A 454 9.01 -26.79 18.79
N ILE A 455 9.27 -25.55 18.37
CA ILE A 455 8.50 -24.38 18.75
C ILE A 455 7.60 -23.99 17.59
N ILE A 456 6.30 -24.01 17.81
CA ILE A 456 5.26 -23.65 16.84
C ILE A 456 4.75 -22.27 17.20
N TYR A 457 4.81 -21.35 16.24
CA TYR A 457 4.31 -19.99 16.38
C TYR A 457 3.04 -19.83 15.55
N GLU A 458 2.05 -19.18 16.16
CA GLU A 458 0.83 -18.74 15.49
C GLU A 458 0.75 -17.22 15.61
N ILE A 459 0.67 -16.55 14.48
CA ILE A 459 0.72 -15.10 14.40
C ILE A 459 -0.71 -14.59 14.29
N LYS A 460 -1.04 -13.55 15.04
CA LYS A 460 -2.38 -12.95 15.02
C LYS A 460 -2.28 -11.41 14.98
N PRO A 461 -2.95 -10.77 14.00
CA PRO A 461 -2.80 -9.33 13.80
C PRO A 461 -3.68 -8.49 14.75
N HIS A 462 -4.36 -9.09 15.73
CA HIS A 462 -5.26 -8.38 16.63
C HIS A 462 -4.50 -7.57 17.70
N ALA A 463 -4.96 -6.35 17.94
CA ALA A 463 -4.56 -5.49 19.03
C ALA A 463 -4.77 -6.14 20.40
N GLY A 464 -5.89 -6.84 20.60
CA GLY A 464 -6.20 -7.50 21.87
C GLY A 464 -5.39 -8.79 22.05
N VAL A 465 -4.64 -8.90 23.16
CA VAL A 465 -3.86 -10.10 23.50
C VAL A 465 -4.78 -11.32 23.66
N ILE A 466 -5.87 -11.18 24.42
CA ILE A 466 -6.85 -12.26 24.58
C ILE A 466 -7.47 -12.68 23.25
N GLN A 467 -7.71 -11.75 22.32
CA GLN A 467 -8.26 -12.07 21.00
C GLN A 467 -7.26 -12.88 20.16
N CYS A 468 -5.99 -12.47 20.13
CA CYS A 468 -4.91 -13.28 19.52
C CYS A 468 -4.88 -14.70 20.07
N ILE A 469 -4.98 -14.86 21.38
CA ILE A 469 -4.97 -16.17 22.01
C ILE A 469 -6.20 -16.98 21.60
N ARG A 470 -7.41 -16.41 21.68
CA ARG A 470 -8.66 -17.10 21.32
C ARG A 470 -8.65 -17.63 19.88
N ASP A 471 -8.20 -16.81 18.94
CA ASP A 471 -8.22 -17.16 17.52
C ASP A 471 -7.06 -18.07 17.09
N GLY A 472 -5.96 -18.07 17.84
CA GLY A 472 -4.77 -18.85 17.51
C GLY A 472 -4.63 -20.18 18.26
N ILE A 473 -5.13 -20.29 19.50
CA ILE A 473 -4.80 -21.43 20.38
C ILE A 473 -5.29 -22.77 19.83
N GLY A 474 -6.49 -22.81 19.23
CA GLY A 474 -7.02 -24.03 18.62
C GLY A 474 -6.17 -24.53 17.45
N GLN A 475 -5.60 -23.61 16.67
CA GLN A 475 -4.70 -23.91 15.56
C GLN A 475 -3.38 -24.49 16.08
N LEU A 476 -2.78 -23.86 17.10
CA LEU A 476 -1.58 -24.35 17.76
C LEU A 476 -1.76 -25.77 18.31
N LEU A 477 -2.88 -26.06 18.98
CA LEU A 477 -3.17 -27.38 19.52
C LEU A 477 -3.31 -28.43 18.40
N HIS A 478 -3.96 -28.07 17.30
CA HIS A 478 -4.10 -28.93 16.12
C HIS A 478 -2.76 -29.21 15.45
N TYR A 479 -1.94 -28.19 15.22
CA TYR A 479 -0.60 -28.32 14.64
C TYR A 479 0.31 -29.17 15.54
N MET A 480 0.28 -28.90 16.85
CA MET A 480 1.00 -29.69 17.83
C MET A 480 0.61 -31.18 17.77
N HIS A 481 -0.67 -31.51 17.60
CA HIS A 481 -1.12 -32.90 17.49
C HIS A 481 -0.63 -33.58 16.21
N LYS A 482 -0.66 -32.87 15.07
CA LYS A 482 -0.24 -33.41 13.76
C LYS A 482 1.26 -33.66 13.64
N GLU A 483 2.09 -32.85 14.29
CA GLU A 483 3.54 -32.92 14.10
C GLU A 483 4.15 -34.12 14.83
N GLN A 484 4.81 -35.01 14.08
CA GLN A 484 5.46 -36.21 14.63
C GLN A 484 6.94 -35.89 14.92
N THR A 485 7.26 -35.59 16.18
CA THR A 485 8.64 -35.29 16.62
C THR A 485 8.91 -35.81 18.02
N LYS A 486 10.15 -36.23 18.27
CA LYS A 486 10.65 -36.61 19.60
C LYS A 486 11.09 -35.41 20.44
N LYS A 487 11.25 -34.23 19.82
CA LYS A 487 11.65 -32.99 20.51
C LYS A 487 10.51 -32.46 21.38
N LYS A 488 10.84 -31.73 22.45
CA LYS A 488 9.84 -31.12 23.34
C LYS A 488 9.07 -30.04 22.56
N LYS A 489 7.76 -30.20 22.40
CA LYS A 489 6.92 -29.24 21.71
C LYS A 489 6.65 -28.03 22.61
N CYS A 490 6.70 -26.84 22.03
CA CYS A 490 6.27 -25.59 22.64
C CYS A 490 5.34 -24.86 21.67
N ILE A 491 4.29 -24.24 22.19
CA ILE A 491 3.34 -23.48 21.38
C ILE A 491 3.38 -22.01 21.82
N VAL A 492 3.38 -21.10 20.85
CA VAL A 492 3.56 -19.67 21.11
C VAL A 492 2.59 -18.86 20.25
N ILE A 493 1.83 -17.97 20.88
CA ILE A 493 1.06 -16.95 20.18
C ILE A 493 1.95 -15.73 19.99
N VAL A 494 1.97 -15.15 18.80
CA VAL A 494 2.68 -13.91 18.49
C VAL A 494 1.66 -12.83 18.17
N GLY A 495 1.68 -11.74 18.94
CA GLY A 495 0.79 -10.60 18.77
C GLY A 495 1.52 -9.24 18.83
N PRO A 496 0.80 -8.12 18.65
CA PRO A 496 1.40 -6.79 18.52
C PRO A 496 1.88 -6.16 19.79
N ASN A 497 1.12 -6.37 20.85
CA ASN A 497 1.24 -5.58 22.06
C ASN A 497 1.61 -6.49 23.20
N GLU A 498 2.25 -5.86 24.18
CA GLU A 498 2.51 -6.46 25.47
C GLU A 498 1.19 -6.71 26.21
N PRO A 499 1.08 -7.83 26.96
CA PRO A 499 -0.09 -8.13 27.77
C PRO A 499 -0.27 -7.10 28.89
N GLU A 500 -1.51 -6.68 29.13
CA GLU A 500 -1.91 -5.95 30.33
C GLU A 500 -2.09 -6.92 31.53
N PRO A 501 -2.22 -6.44 32.78
CA PRO A 501 -2.29 -7.33 33.95
C PRO A 501 -3.36 -8.43 33.90
N LEU A 502 -4.52 -8.17 33.28
CA LEU A 502 -5.57 -9.18 33.11
C LEU A 502 -5.19 -10.23 32.05
N ASP A 503 -4.50 -9.82 30.99
CA ASP A 503 -4.00 -10.74 29.96
C ASP A 503 -2.93 -11.67 30.54
N LEU A 504 -2.04 -11.15 31.40
CA LEU A 504 -1.03 -11.94 32.10
C LEU A 504 -1.64 -13.01 33.00
N ASN A 505 -2.71 -12.68 33.72
CA ASN A 505 -3.45 -13.65 34.54
C ASN A 505 -4.00 -14.79 33.65
N PHE A 506 -4.62 -14.44 32.52
CA PHE A 506 -5.14 -15.43 31.58
C PHE A 506 -4.04 -16.32 30.97
N ILE A 507 -2.90 -15.73 30.59
CA ILE A 507 -1.72 -16.48 30.10
C ILE A 507 -1.22 -17.46 31.16
N ALA A 508 -1.16 -17.04 32.44
CA ALA A 508 -0.74 -17.89 33.55
C ALA A 508 -1.70 -19.07 33.75
N GLU A 509 -3.02 -18.83 33.70
CA GLU A 509 -4.04 -19.89 33.78
C GLU A 509 -3.86 -20.92 32.64
N LEU A 510 -3.65 -20.47 31.40
CA LEU A 510 -3.43 -21.37 30.26
C LEU A 510 -2.18 -22.24 30.44
N ARG A 511 -1.09 -21.69 30.98
CA ARG A 511 0.14 -22.45 31.28
C ARG A 511 -0.08 -23.56 32.31
N THR A 512 -0.95 -23.33 33.29
CA THR A 512 -1.29 -24.35 34.29
C THR A 512 -2.27 -25.39 33.75
N THR A 513 -3.13 -24.99 32.80
CA THR A 513 -4.18 -25.84 32.24
C THR A 513 -3.63 -26.76 31.15
N PHE A 514 -2.70 -26.27 30.33
CA PHE A 514 -2.13 -27.04 29.24
C PHE A 514 -0.94 -27.89 29.70
N ASN A 515 -0.93 -29.15 29.29
CA ASN A 515 0.22 -30.04 29.51
C ASN A 515 1.36 -29.81 28.49
N VAL A 516 1.37 -28.65 27.83
CA VAL A 516 2.40 -28.22 26.87
C VAL A 516 2.87 -26.81 27.22
N PRO A 517 4.18 -26.51 27.13
CA PRO A 517 4.67 -25.14 27.29
C PRO A 517 3.97 -24.16 26.35
N PHE A 518 3.32 -23.16 26.94
CA PHE A 518 2.65 -22.07 26.26
C PHE A 518 3.34 -20.73 26.55
N GLY A 519 3.50 -19.91 25.51
CA GLY A 519 4.05 -18.56 25.62
C GLY A 519 3.32 -17.55 24.75
N TYR A 520 3.47 -16.28 25.08
CA TYR A 520 3.03 -15.17 24.25
C TYR A 520 4.23 -14.26 23.91
N LEU A 521 4.36 -13.87 22.65
CA LEU A 521 5.37 -12.92 22.18
C LEU A 521 4.69 -11.62 21.70
N ALA A 522 5.07 -10.50 22.30
CA ALA A 522 4.78 -9.18 21.74
C ALA A 522 5.86 -8.83 20.69
N PHE A 523 5.48 -8.75 19.42
CA PHE A 523 6.40 -8.56 18.31
C PHE A 523 6.32 -7.15 17.71
N ASN A 524 7.48 -6.49 17.63
CA ASN A 524 7.66 -5.21 16.96
C ASN A 524 8.30 -5.43 15.57
N GLU A 525 7.46 -5.45 14.53
CA GLU A 525 7.91 -5.72 13.16
C GLU A 525 8.87 -4.67 12.60
N ARG A 526 8.83 -3.43 13.09
CA ARG A 526 9.68 -2.34 12.57
C ARG A 526 11.11 -2.54 13.03
N ASN A 527 11.28 -2.81 14.31
CA ASN A 527 12.60 -2.96 14.93
C ASN A 527 13.12 -4.39 14.88
N LEU A 528 12.28 -5.35 14.47
CA LEU A 528 12.57 -6.79 14.53
C LEU A 528 13.01 -7.20 15.94
N THR A 529 12.16 -6.87 16.92
CA THR A 529 12.36 -7.24 18.33
C THR A 529 11.09 -7.91 18.85
N ALA A 530 11.23 -8.86 19.78
CA ALA A 530 10.10 -9.47 20.47
C ALA A 530 10.37 -9.56 21.98
N THR A 531 9.31 -9.41 22.78
CA THR A 531 9.32 -9.59 24.24
C THR A 531 8.46 -10.81 24.58
N GLU A 532 9.00 -11.72 25.38
CA GLU A 532 8.30 -12.94 25.83
C GLU A 532 7.61 -12.72 27.18
N PHE A 533 6.37 -13.19 27.27
CA PHE A 533 5.50 -13.11 28.44
C PHE A 533 4.96 -14.47 28.81
#